data_AF-A0A1Z3HJ69-F1
#
_entry.id   AF-A0A1Z3HJ69-F1
#
_cell.length_a   1.000
_cell.length_b   1.000
_cell.length_c   1.000
_cell.angle_alpha   90.00
_cell.angle_beta   90.00
_cell.angle_gamma   90.00
#
_symmetry.space_group_name_H-M   'P 1'
#
loop_
_entity.id
_entity.type
_entity.pdbx_description
1 polymer ?
#
loop_
_entity_poly.entity_id
_entity_poly.type
_entity_poly.pdbx_seq_one_letter_code
_entity_poly.pdbx_strand_id
1 'polypeptide(L)' 'MPKPAKPQIRVYIPEETDRLLKAIAGIKDSSVNAIVNEAIEAWLKEAEQQEIIQKFNLDKLDEIG' A
#
# COMPACT_ATOMS: atom_id res chain seq x y z
N MET A 1 -21.53 -13.45 11.91
CA MET A 1 -20.22 -13.78 11.31
C MET A 1 -19.23 -12.69 11.73
N PRO A 2 -18.03 -13.01 12.25
CA PRO A 2 -17.03 -11.99 12.50
C PRO A 2 -16.66 -11.30 11.17
N LYS A 3 -16.52 -9.97 11.17
CA LYS A 3 -16.06 -9.23 9.98
C LYS A 3 -14.69 -9.79 9.57
N PRO A 4 -14.45 -10.09 8.28
CA PRO A 4 -13.13 -10.49 7.85
C PRO A 4 -12.14 -9.40 8.24
N ALA A 5 -11.04 -9.80 8.88
CA ALA A 5 -9.97 -8.87 9.20
C ALA A 5 -9.49 -8.20 7.91
N LYS A 6 -9.26 -6.89 7.94
CA LYS A 6 -8.67 -6.20 6.80
C LYS A 6 -7.35 -6.90 6.44
N PRO A 7 -7.06 -7.13 5.15
CA PRO A 7 -5.77 -7.67 4.72
C PRO A 7 -4.63 -6.85 5.33
N GLN A 8 -3.59 -7.52 5.82
CA GLN A 8 -2.43 -6.88 6.47
C GLN A 8 -1.16 -7.19 5.70
N ILE A 9 -0.30 -6.19 5.57
CA ILE A 9 1.03 -6.31 4.99
C ILE A 9 2.06 -6.13 6.11
N ARG A 10 3.01 -7.05 6.20
CA ARG A 10 4.18 -6.93 7.10
C ARG A 10 5.43 -6.82 6.25
N VAL A 11 6.17 -5.73 6.43
CA VAL A 11 7.41 -5.43 5.70
C VAL A 11 8.53 -5.13 6.67
N TYR A 12 9.76 -5.42 6.25
CA TYR A 12 10.97 -5.01 6.95
C TYR A 12 11.56 -3.82 6.21
N ILE A 13 11.86 -2.75 6.94
CA ILE A 13 12.46 -1.53 6.42
C ILE A 13 13.69 -1.15 7.27
N PRO A 14 14.66 -0.41 6.71
CA PRO A 14 15.76 0.14 7.49
C PRO A 14 15.24 1.01 8.65
N GLU A 15 15.98 1.03 9.76
CA GLU A 15 15.62 1.80 10.95
C GLU A 15 15.45 3.29 10.66
N GLU A 16 16.32 3.85 9.81
CA GLU A 16 16.23 5.24 9.38
C GLU A 16 14.90 5.55 8.68
N THR A 17 14.45 4.63 7.81
CA THR A 17 13.17 4.76 7.09
C THR A 17 11.99 4.71 8.06
N ASP A 18 12.01 3.82 9.06
CA ASP A 18 10.96 3.76 10.09
C ASP A 18 10.86 5.07 10.89
N ARG A 19 12.01 5.63 11.30
CA ARG A 19 12.07 6.91 12.03
C ARG A 19 11.51 8.05 11.20
N LEU A 20 11.92 8.16 9.93
CA LEU A 20 11.43 9.19 9.01
C LEU A 20 9.91 9.06 8.77
N LEU A 21 9.43 7.84 8.54
CA LEU A 21 8.02 7.59 8.30
C LEU A 21 7.15 7.99 9.50
N LYS A 22 7.57 7.66 10.72
CA LYS A 22 6.89 8.07 11.96
C LYS A 22 6.92 9.58 12.17
N ALA A 23 8.04 10.24 11.88
CA ALA A 23 8.15 11.68 12.01
C ALA A 23 7.20 12.40 11.04
N ILE A 24 7.15 11.97 9.78
CA ILE A 24 6.24 12.51 8.77
C ILE A 24 4.78 12.26 9.17
N ALA A 25 4.46 11.07 9.70
CA ALA A 25 3.14 10.76 10.23
C ALA A 25 2.69 11.74 11.32
N GLY A 26 3.58 12.01 12.29
CA GLY A 26 3.33 13.01 13.33
C GLY A 26 3.12 14.42 12.79
N ILE A 27 3.92 14.84 11.80
CA ILE A 27 3.80 16.18 11.17
C ILE A 27 2.50 16.32 10.37
N LYS A 28 2.09 15.27 9.63
CA LYS A 28 0.86 15.27 8.83
C LYS A 28 -0.41 15.02 9.65
N ASP A 29 -0.32 14.90 10.98
CA ASP A 29 -1.40 14.44 11.87
C ASP A 29 -2.11 13.20 11.31
N SER A 30 -1.31 12.22 10.86
CA SER A 30 -1.77 11.05 10.15
C SER A 30 -1.16 9.77 10.73
N SER A 31 -1.70 8.63 10.35
CA SER A 31 -1.15 7.33 10.76
C SER A 31 -0.12 6.84 9.75
N VAL A 32 0.88 6.07 10.22
CA VAL A 32 1.83 5.37 9.34
C VAL A 32 1.09 4.51 8.30
N ASN A 33 0.01 3.85 8.70
CA ASN A 33 -0.82 3.05 7.80
C ASN A 33 -1.45 3.89 6.67
N ALA A 34 -1.96 5.08 7.00
CA ALA A 34 -2.54 5.97 5.99
C ALA A 34 -1.49 6.45 4.97
N ILE A 35 -0.28 6.79 5.44
CA ILE A 35 0.82 7.21 4.55
C ILE A 35 1.27 6.06 3.66
N VAL A 36 1.42 4.86 4.22
CA VAL A 36 1.81 3.67 3.44
C VAL A 36 0.75 3.33 2.40
N ASN A 37 -0.54 3.41 2.74
CA ASN A 37 -1.62 3.21 1.78
C ASN A 37 -1.59 4.26 0.66
N GLU A 38 -1.42 5.54 1.00
CA GLU A 38 -1.29 6.63 0.02
C GLU A 38 -0.11 6.38 -0.94
N ALA A 39 1.04 5.95 -0.41
CA ALA A 39 2.22 5.63 -1.20
C ALA A 39 2.00 4.42 -2.13
N ILE A 40 1.36 3.35 -1.64
CA ILE A 40 1.04 2.17 -2.44
C ILE A 40 0.05 2.54 -3.55
N GLU A 41 -1.00 3.31 -3.24
CA GLU A 41 -1.98 3.76 -4.24
C GLU A 41 -1.34 4.66 -5.31
N ALA A 42 -0.40 5.53 -4.91
CA ALA A 42 0.34 6.37 -5.84
C ALA A 42 1.25 5.53 -6.75
N TRP A 43 2.01 4.60 -6.18
CA TRP A 43 2.89 3.70 -6.92
C TRP A 43 2.10 2.81 -7.91
N LEU A 44 0.94 2.30 -7.51
CA LEU A 44 0.09 1.50 -8.41
C LEU A 44 -0.45 2.30 -9.60
N LYS A 45 -0.51 3.63 -9.52
CA LYS A 45 -0.95 4.51 -10.63
C LYS A 45 0.18 4.86 -11.60
N GLU A 46 1.43 4.52 -11.28
CA GLU A 46 2.55 4.74 -12.19
C GLU A 46 2.41 3.88 -13.46
N ALA A 47 2.95 4.38 -14.58
CA ALA A 47 2.73 3.80 -15.90
C ALA A 47 3.25 2.35 -16.00
N GLU A 48 4.40 2.06 -15.39
CA GLU A 48 4.98 0.72 -15.38
C GLU A 48 4.03 -0.31 -14.73
N GLN A 49 3.47 0.02 -13.57
CA GLN A 49 2.56 -0.85 -12.83
C GLN A 49 1.24 -0.99 -13.59
N GLN A 50 0.72 0.09 -14.19
CA GLN A 50 -0.47 0.03 -15.03
C GLN A 50 -0.28 -0.85 -16.27
N GLU A 51 0.89 -0.78 -16.93
CA GLU A 51 1.22 -1.65 -18.06
C GLU A 51 1.25 -3.13 -17.64
N ILE A 52 1.84 -3.45 -16.48
CA ILE A 52 1.85 -4.82 -15.94
C ILE A 52 0.42 -5.28 -15.62
N ILE A 53 -0.37 -4.46 -14.93
CA ILE A 53 -1.76 -4.78 -14.58
C ILE A 53 -2.56 -5.11 -15.84
N GLN A 54 -2.46 -4.28 -16.88
CA GLN A 54 -3.16 -4.50 -18.15
C GLN A 54 -2.66 -5.73 -18.90
N LYS A 55 -1.33 -5.89 -19.02
CA LYS A 55 -0.70 -6.99 -19.76
C LYS A 55 -1.09 -8.36 -19.20
N PHE A 56 -1.29 -8.45 -17.89
CA PHE A 56 -1.64 -9.70 -17.21
C PHE A 56 -3.11 -9.76 -16.75
N ASN A 57 -3.95 -8.79 -17.10
CA ASN A 57 -5.35 -8.66 -16.67
C ASN A 57 -5.53 -8.77 -15.14
N LEU A 58 -4.64 -8.13 -14.36
CA LEU A 58 -4.68 -8.18 -12.91
C LEU A 58 -5.82 -7.35 -12.29
N ASP A 59 -6.51 -6.56 -13.10
CA ASP A 59 -7.75 -5.88 -12.74
C ASP A 59 -8.92 -6.87 -12.53
N LYS A 60 -8.79 -8.11 -13.01
CA LYS A 60 -9.81 -9.17 -12.93
C LYS A 60 -9.54 -10.21 -11.85
N LEU A 61 -8.65 -9.92 -10.89
CA LEU A 61 -8.31 -10.87 -9.83
C LEU A 61 -9.54 -11.30 -9.02
N ASP A 62 -10.55 -10.44 -8.89
CA ASP A 62 -11.80 -10.75 -8.19
C ASP A 62 -12.75 -11.68 -8.99
N GLU A 63 -12.54 -11.86 -10.30
CA GLU A 63 -13.35 -12.76 -11.15
C GLU A 63 -12.84 -14.22 -11.11
N ILE A 64 -11.65 -14.44 -10.53
CA ILE A 64 -10.98 -15.75 -10.45
C ILE A 64 -11.19 -16.40 -9.05
N GLY A 65 -11.86 -15.71 -8.13
CA GLY A 65 -12.08 -16.11 -6.73
C GLY A 65 -13.43 -16.76 -6.44
#